data_AF-A0A9E7K6V1-F1
#
_entry.id   AF-A0A9E7K6V1-F1
#
_cell.length_a   1.000
_cell.length_b   1.000
_cell.length_c   1.000
_cell.angle_alpha   90.00
_cell.angle_beta   90.00
_cell.angle_gamma   90.00
#
_symmetry.space_group_name_H-M   'P 1'
#
loop_
_entity.id
_entity.type
_entity.pdbx_description
1 polymer ?
#
loop_
_entity_poly.entity_id
_entity_poly.type
_entity_poly.pdbx_seq_one_letter_code
_entity_poly.pdbx_strand_id
1 'polypeptide(L)'
;MPRPTSVKNRNPAPIQITAEQILCEAMERQDPEIHPPKKNHRRHELNDDRLLNRKEFEDPIYRACWNNGAWIKYEVSDAPHLVKPPLDHVQAAIIRAGDCWS
;
A
#
# COMPACT_ATOMS: atom_id res chain seq x y z
N MET A 1 -49.57 -5.67 11.10
CA MET A 1 -49.96 -4.31 10.70
C MET A 1 -48.83 -3.70 9.88
N PRO A 2 -49.08 -3.15 8.68
CA PRO A 2 -48.01 -2.57 7.87
C PRO A 2 -47.58 -1.22 8.49
N ARG A 3 -46.27 -0.96 8.55
CA ARG A 3 -45.76 0.31 9.05
C ARG A 3 -46.18 1.43 8.08
N PRO A 4 -46.79 2.52 8.56
CA PRO A 4 -47.11 3.65 7.68
C PRO A 4 -45.80 4.21 7.11
N THR A 5 -45.74 4.35 5.78
CA THR A 5 -44.61 4.96 5.10
C THR A 5 -44.73 6.47 5.28
N SER A 6 -43.76 7.09 5.96
CA SER A 6 -43.74 8.53 6.13
C SER A 6 -43.63 9.19 4.76
N VAL A 7 -44.63 9.99 4.40
CA VAL A 7 -44.57 10.85 3.21
C VAL A 7 -43.50 11.91 3.47
N LYS A 8 -42.46 11.95 2.63
CA LYS A 8 -41.40 12.96 2.70
C LYS A 8 -41.81 14.19 1.90
N ASN A 9 -41.54 15.37 2.44
CA ASN A 9 -41.77 16.62 1.73
C ASN A 9 -40.89 16.71 0.48
N ARG A 10 -41.47 17.09 -0.67
CA ARG A 10 -40.78 17.19 -1.97
C ARG A 10 -40.49 18.63 -2.40
N ASN A 11 -40.77 19.60 -1.53
CA ASN A 11 -40.43 20.99 -1.81
C ASN A 11 -38.90 21.13 -1.98
N PRO A 12 -38.41 21.97 -2.92
CA PRO A 12 -36.98 22.18 -3.09
C PRO A 12 -36.34 22.66 -1.79
N ALA A 13 -35.13 22.18 -1.51
CA ALA A 13 -34.37 22.62 -0.35
C ALA A 13 -34.00 24.11 -0.52
N PRO A 14 -34.09 24.93 0.54
CA PRO A 14 -33.72 26.34 0.47
C PRO A 14 -32.23 26.55 0.22
N ILE A 15 -31.40 25.59 0.62
CA ILE A 15 -29.95 25.56 0.39
C ILE A 15 -29.64 24.25 -0.32
N GLN A 16 -28.92 24.34 -1.44
CA GLN A 16 -28.44 23.17 -2.17
C GLN A 16 -27.06 22.77 -1.64
N ILE A 17 -26.83 21.47 -1.51
CA ILE A 17 -25.51 20.95 -1.15
C ILE A 17 -24.63 21.05 -2.39
N THR A 18 -23.54 21.81 -2.30
CA THR A 18 -22.59 21.97 -3.40
C THR A 18 -21.51 20.90 -3.38
N ALA A 19 -20.81 20.70 -4.50
CA ALA A 19 -19.69 19.78 -4.58
C ALA A 19 -18.56 20.17 -3.60
N GLU A 20 -18.27 21.47 -3.49
CA GLU A 20 -17.26 21.99 -2.57
C GLU A 20 -17.60 21.67 -1.11
N GLN A 21 -18.87 21.79 -0.72
CA GLN A 21 -19.29 21.50 0.65
C GLN A 21 -19.04 20.04 1.02
N ILE A 22 -19.34 19.11 0.10
CA ILE A 22 -19.07 17.68 0.30
C ILE A 22 -17.57 17.42 0.39
N LEU A 23 -16.76 18.04 -0.47
CA LEU A 23 -15.31 17.84 -0.47
C LEU A 23 -14.66 18.38 0.81
N CYS A 24 -15.05 19.58 1.25
CA CYS A 24 -14.56 20.17 2.49
C CYS A 24 -14.94 19.33 3.71
N GLU A 25 -16.21 18.89 3.81
CA GLU A 25 -16.68 18.07 4.92
C GLU A 25 -16.01 16.68 4.92
N ALA A 26 -15.75 16.11 3.74
CA ALA A 26 -15.02 14.86 3.62
C ALA A 26 -13.56 14.98 4.08
N MET A 27 -12.89 16.08 3.74
CA MET A 27 -11.52 16.35 4.17
C MET A 27 -11.43 16.63 5.68
N GLU A 28 -12.39 17.36 6.25
CA GLU A 28 -12.44 17.65 7.69
C GLU A 28 -12.74 16.39 8.53
N ARG A 29 -13.60 15.50 8.02
CA ARG A 29 -13.96 14.23 8.68
C ARG A 29 -12.98 13.10 8.41
N GLN A 30 -11.97 13.32 7.58
CA GLN A 30 -10.97 12.30 7.31
C GLN A 30 -10.14 12.09 8.58
N ASP A 31 -10.30 10.92 9.21
CA ASP A 31 -9.49 10.53 10.36
C ASP A 31 -7.99 10.66 10.03
N PRO A 32 -7.15 11.07 11.00
CA PRO A 32 -5.72 11.20 10.77
C PRO A 32 -5.15 9.87 10.28
N GLU A 33 -4.26 9.94 9.29
CA GLU A 33 -3.54 8.77 8.79
C GLU A 33 -2.84 8.08 9.97
N ILE A 34 -3.18 6.80 10.19
CA ILE A 34 -2.65 6.01 11.31
C ILE A 34 -1.17 5.76 11.02
N HIS A 35 -0.30 6.62 11.54
CA HIS A 35 1.13 6.39 11.48
C HIS A 35 1.51 5.29 12.47
N PRO A 36 2.26 4.26 12.04
CA PRO A 36 2.79 3.27 12.96
C PRO A 36 3.71 3.95 13.99
N PRO A 37 3.73 3.49 15.25
CA PRO A 37 4.61 4.06 16.27
C PRO A 37 6.07 3.92 15.84
N LYS A 38 6.87 4.97 16.09
CA LYS A 38 8.31 4.95 15.82
C LYS A 38 8.97 3.84 16.65
N LYS A 39 9.41 2.77 15.98
CA LYS A 39 10.04 1.62 16.63
C LYS A 39 11.47 1.98 17.07
N ASN A 40 11.70 2.02 18.38
CA ASN A 40 13.04 2.21 18.95
C ASN A 40 13.74 0.86 19.04
N HIS A 41 14.59 0.54 18.07
CA HIS A 41 15.22 -0.77 17.93
C HIS A 41 16.24 -0.98 19.06
N ARG A 42 15.94 -1.83 20.04
CA ARG A 42 16.96 -2.33 20.98
C ARG A 42 17.82 -3.39 20.30
N ARG A 43 19.07 -3.58 20.75
CA ARG A 43 20.06 -4.46 20.09
C ARG A 43 19.58 -5.90 19.81
N HIS A 44 18.68 -6.45 20.62
CA HIS A 44 18.08 -7.77 20.43
C HIS A 44 17.03 -7.80 19.30
N GLU A 45 16.26 -6.73 19.16
CA GLU A 45 15.19 -6.60 18.15
C GLU A 45 15.77 -6.44 16.74
N LEU A 46 17.04 -6.03 16.63
CA LEU A 46 17.73 -5.78 15.38
C LEU A 46 17.77 -7.01 14.44
N ASN A 47 17.80 -8.23 14.99
CA ASN A 47 17.80 -9.46 14.19
C ASN A 47 16.39 -9.88 13.76
N ASP A 48 15.39 -9.69 14.63
CA ASP A 48 13.99 -9.95 14.31
C ASP A 48 13.48 -8.97 13.24
N ASP A 49 13.90 -7.70 13.34
CA ASP A 49 13.60 -6.66 12.36
C ASP A 49 14.26 -6.93 11.01
N ARG A 50 15.48 -7.49 10.99
CA ARG A 50 16.14 -7.93 9.74
C ARG A 50 15.36 -9.03 9.02
N LEU A 51 14.85 -10.01 9.76
CA LEU A 51 14.07 -11.11 9.20
C LEU A 51 12.70 -10.64 8.68
N LEU A 52 12.05 -9.74 9.41
CA LEU A 52 10.76 -9.17 8.99
C LEU A 52 10.94 -8.31 7.73
N ASN A 53 11.93 -7.42 7.72
CA ASN A 53 12.24 -6.60 6.56
C ASN A 53 12.55 -7.47 5.34
N ARG A 54 13.29 -8.58 5.51
CA ARG A 54 13.58 -9.51 4.42
C ARG A 54 12.30 -10.06 3.79
N LYS A 55 11.34 -10.51 4.60
CA LYS A 55 10.06 -11.01 4.11
C LYS A 55 9.25 -9.93 3.38
N GLU A 56 9.24 -8.71 3.92
CA GLU A 56 8.54 -7.56 3.30
C GLU A 56 9.09 -7.19 1.92
N PHE A 57 10.40 -7.35 1.70
CA PHE A 57 11.00 -7.10 0.39
C PHE A 57 10.94 -8.30 -0.57
N GLU A 58 11.04 -9.53 -0.06
CA GLU A 58 11.00 -10.75 -0.89
C GLU A 58 9.58 -11.14 -1.33
N ASP A 59 8.55 -10.96 -0.49
CA ASP A 59 7.16 -11.30 -0.83
C ASP A 59 6.63 -10.59 -2.09
N PRO A 60 6.87 -9.28 -2.32
CA PRO A 60 6.50 -8.59 -3.55
C PRO A 60 7.22 -9.14 -4.78
N ILE A 61 8.49 -9.51 -4.62
CA ILE A 61 9.33 -10.05 -5.69
C ILE A 61 8.83 -11.44 -6.11
N TYR A 62 8.43 -12.28 -5.14
CA TYR A 62 7.84 -13.59 -5.44
C TYR A 62 6.46 -13.48 -6.11
N ARG A 63 5.64 -12.50 -5.75
CA ARG A 63 4.29 -12.31 -6.33
C ARG A 63 4.31 -11.62 -7.69
N ALA A 64 5.22 -10.68 -7.89
CA ALA A 64 5.30 -9.85 -9.08
C ALA A 64 6.76 -9.63 -9.48
N CYS A 65 7.41 -10.71 -9.94
CA CYS A 65 8.82 -10.69 -10.35
C CYS A 65 9.13 -9.68 -11.47
N TRP A 66 8.11 -9.27 -12.22
CA TRP A 66 8.14 -8.29 -13.32
C TRP A 66 8.10 -6.83 -12.85
N ASN A 67 7.83 -6.56 -11.56
CA ASN A 67 7.83 -5.21 -11.03
C ASN A 67 9.26 -4.74 -10.72
N ASN A 68 9.87 -4.05 -11.68
CA ASN A 68 11.22 -3.48 -11.55
C ASN A 68 11.36 -2.53 -10.35
N GLY A 69 10.28 -1.88 -9.92
CA GLY A 69 10.29 -0.99 -8.76
C GLY A 69 10.52 -1.72 -7.42
N ALA A 70 10.16 -3.01 -7.33
CA ALA A 70 10.43 -3.83 -6.15
C ALA A 70 11.93 -4.17 -6.04
N TRP A 71 12.57 -4.47 -7.17
CA TRP A 71 14.01 -4.76 -7.24
C TRP A 71 14.88 -3.53 -6.93
N ILE A 72 14.51 -2.35 -7.44
CA ILE A 72 15.24 -1.09 -7.14
C ILE A 72 15.22 -0.78 -5.64
N LYS A 73 14.06 -0.98 -4.97
CA LYS A 73 13.96 -0.79 -3.52
C LYS A 73 14.82 -1.80 -2.74
N TYR A 74 14.97 -3.02 -3.25
CA TYR A 74 15.83 -4.05 -2.66
C TYR A 74 17.32 -3.69 -2.77
N GLU A 75 17.76 -3.13 -3.89
CA GLU A 75 19.14 -2.66 -4.09
C GLU A 75 19.48 -1.47 -3.18
N VAL A 76 18.57 -0.49 -3.08
CA VAL A 76 18.76 0.70 -2.23
C VAL A 76 18.71 0.35 -0.73
N SER A 77 18.01 -0.73 -0.35
CA SER A 77 17.89 -1.15 1.04
C SER A 77 19.18 -1.75 1.64
N ASP A 78 20.22 -1.98 0.82
CA ASP A 78 21.56 -2.52 1.15
C ASP A 78 21.73 -3.02 2.59
N ALA A 79 21.12 -4.18 2.87
CA ALA A 79 21.43 -5.00 4.01
C ALA A 79 22.67 -5.84 3.65
N PRO A 80 23.86 -5.59 4.23
CA PRO A 80 25.13 -6.20 3.79
C PRO A 80 25.25 -7.71 4.04
N HIS A 81 24.18 -8.35 4.51
CA HIS A 81 24.13 -9.74 4.96
C HIS A 81 23.01 -10.55 4.29
N LEU A 82 22.21 -9.94 3.42
CA LEU A 82 21.24 -10.69 2.63
C LEU A 82 21.98 -11.34 1.46
N VAL A 83 21.94 -12.66 1.41
CA VAL A 83 22.36 -13.45 0.25
C VAL A 83 21.46 -13.02 -0.90
N LYS A 84 21.93 -12.07 -1.71
CA LYS A 84 21.24 -11.61 -2.91
C LYS A 84 21.04 -12.85 -3.81
N PRO A 85 19.84 -13.11 -4.35
CA PRO A 85 19.76 -14.02 -5.48
C PRO A 85 20.72 -13.49 -6.56
N PRO A 86 21.50 -14.36 -7.22
CA PRO A 86 22.50 -13.92 -8.19
C PRO A 86 21.84 -12.99 -9.21
N LEU A 87 22.54 -11.90 -9.55
CA LEU A 87 22.07 -10.83 -10.44
C LEU A 87 21.39 -11.33 -11.72
N ASP A 88 21.74 -12.54 -12.16
CA ASP A 88 21.13 -13.28 -13.25
C ASP A 88 19.60 -13.44 -13.14
N HIS A 89 19.02 -13.48 -11.94
CA HIS A 89 17.56 -13.59 -11.76
C HIS A 89 16.82 -12.29 -12.10
N VAL A 90 17.45 -11.13 -11.99
CA VAL A 90 16.83 -9.84 -12.32
C VAL A 90 16.72 -9.68 -13.84
N GLN A 91 17.82 -9.92 -14.57
CA GLN A 91 17.81 -9.95 -16.03
C GLN A 91 16.95 -11.10 -16.58
N ALA A 92 16.99 -12.29 -15.98
CA ALA A 92 16.14 -13.41 -16.40
C ALA A 92 14.65 -13.16 -16.13
N ALA A 93 14.27 -12.47 -15.04
CA ALA A 93 12.87 -12.12 -14.78
C ALA A 93 12.36 -11.04 -15.74
N ILE A 94 13.17 -10.03 -16.05
CA ILE A 94 12.83 -9.00 -17.04
C ILE A 94 12.67 -9.62 -18.43
N ILE A 95 13.56 -10.55 -18.82
CA ILE A 95 13.48 -11.26 -20.10
C ILE A 95 12.25 -12.19 -20.16
N ARG A 96 12.00 -13.01 -19.12
CA ARG A 96 10.81 -13.89 -19.05
C ARG A 96 9.48 -13.14 -19.07
N ALA A 97 9.43 -11.95 -18.45
CA ALA A 97 8.24 -11.10 -18.48
C ALA A 97 7.99 -10.50 -19.87
N GLY A 98 9.04 -10.25 -20.66
CA GLY A 98 8.94 -9.87 -22.07
C GLY A 98 8.43 -11.01 -22.97
N ASP A 99 8.79 -12.25 -22.66
CA ASP A 99 8.35 -13.44 -23.40
C ASP A 99 6.92 -13.90 -23.07
N CYS A 100 6.31 -13.41 -21.97
CA CYS A 100 4.91 -13.68 -21.63
C CYS A 100 3.89 -12.85 -22.44
N TRP A 101 4.36 -12.04 -23.40
CA TRP A 101 3.53 -11.27 -24.31
C TRP A 101 3.94 -11.52 -25.77
N SER A 102 4.06 -12.80 -26.15
CA SER A 102 4.07 -13.25 -27.54
C SER A 102 3.38 -14.60 -27.71
#